data_AF-A0A166ESM5-F1
#
_entry.id   AF-A0A166ESM5-F1
#
_cell.length_a   1.000
_cell.length_b   1.000
_cell.length_c   1.000
_cell.angle_alpha   90.00
_cell.angle_beta   90.00
_cell.angle_gamma   90.00
#
_symmetry.space_group_name_H-M   'P 1'
#
loop_
_entity.id
_entity.type
_entity.pdbx_description
1 polymer ?
#
loop_
_entity_poly.entity_id
_entity_poly.type
_entity_poly.pdbx_seq_one_letter_code
_entity_poly.pdbx_strand_id
1 'polypeptide(L)' 'MKINAKITVEYNEVETAKIVFKSLNPDNGDYLDSNVQDNILSFNIESDNLGTFLNTADDLIFSEITIEDVLNSASSE' A
#
# COMPACT_ATOMS: atom_id res chain seq x y z
N MET A 1 -23.02 -2.73 -3.03
CA MET A 1 -22.77 -1.29 -2.84
C MET A 1 -21.46 -1.03 -3.53
N LYS A 2 -21.39 -0.11 -4.52
CA LYS A 2 -20.11 0.13 -5.19
C LYS A 2 -19.25 1.07 -4.33
N ILE A 3 -18.08 0.59 -3.92
CA ILE A 3 -17.09 1.31 -3.10
C ILE A 3 -15.85 1.48 -3.97
N ASN A 4 -15.47 2.74 -4.18
CA ASN A 4 -14.21 3.10 -4.82
C ASN A 4 -13.43 3.95 -3.82
N ALA A 5 -12.23 3.50 -3.47
CA ALA A 5 -11.39 4.18 -2.50
C ALA A 5 -9.99 4.38 -3.07
N LYS A 6 -9.34 5.46 -2.63
CA LYS A 6 -7.93 5.73 -2.91
C LYS A 6 -7.20 5.92 -1.58
N ILE A 7 -6.18 5.11 -1.34
CA ILE A 7 -5.25 5.27 -0.22
C ILE A 7 -3.92 5.76 -0.79
N THR A 8 -3.34 6.79 -0.17
CA THR A 8 -2.05 7.33 -0.56
C THR A 8 -1.11 7.36 0.64
N VAL A 9 0.10 6.83 0.45
CA VAL A 9 1.18 6.86 1.43
C VAL A 9 2.31 7.71 0.85
N GLU A 10 2.76 8.70 1.60
CA GLU A 10 3.87 9.57 1.22
C GLU A 10 5.09 9.25 2.08
N TYR A 11 6.20 8.93 1.43
CA TYR A 11 7.48 8.66 2.10
C TYR A 11 8.38 9.88 2.05
N ASN A 12 9.32 9.97 2.99
CA ASN A 12 10.32 11.04 3.02
C ASN A 12 11.28 10.98 1.82
N GLU A 13 11.58 9.77 1.33
CA GLU A 13 12.52 9.56 0.23
C GLU A 13 11.86 8.77 -0.91
N VAL A 14 12.14 9.22 -2.14
CA VAL A 14 11.69 8.59 -3.38
C VAL A 14 12.15 7.12 -3.47
N GLU A 15 13.37 6.84 -3.03
CA GLU A 15 13.90 5.47 -3.08
C GLU A 15 13.19 4.55 -2.08
N THR A 16 12.81 5.05 -0.90
CA THR A 16 11.99 4.29 0.05
C THR A 16 10.65 3.92 -0.56
N ALA A 17 9.95 4.87 -1.19
CA ALA A 17 8.68 4.60 -1.85
C ALA A 17 8.79 3.50 -2.92
N LYS A 18 9.87 3.52 -3.71
CA LYS A 18 10.14 2.49 -4.73
C LYS A 18 10.47 1.12 -4.12
N ILE A 19 11.23 1.10 -3.03
CA ILE A 19 11.59 -0.14 -2.31
C ILE A 19 10.32 -0.76 -1.74
N VAL A 20 9.49 0.04 -1.07
CA VAL A 20 8.23 -0.42 -0.49
C VAL A 20 7.29 -0.93 -1.58
N PHE A 21 7.08 -0.19 -2.66
CA PHE A 21 6.25 -0.62 -3.79
C PHE A 21 6.70 -1.98 -4.35
N LYS A 22 8.01 -2.17 -4.57
CA LYS A 22 8.55 -3.45 -5.06
C LYS A 22 8.43 -4.58 -4.06
N SER A 23 8.55 -4.29 -2.77
CA SER A 23 8.50 -5.28 -1.71
C SER A 23 7.08 -5.75 -1.42
N LEU A 24 6.12 -4.82 -1.44
CA LEU A 24 4.71 -5.13 -1.31
C LEU A 24 4.19 -5.88 -2.53
N ASN A 25 4.83 -5.72 -3.70
CA ASN A 25 4.45 -6.26 -5.01
C ASN A 25 2.93 -6.49 -5.07
N PRO A 26 2.12 -5.42 -5.03
CA PRO A 26 0.69 -5.50 -4.77
C PRO A 26 -0.03 -5.98 -6.03
N ASP A 27 0.34 -7.17 -6.52
CA ASP A 27 -0.34 -7.89 -7.58
C ASP A 27 -1.50 -8.64 -6.93
N ASN A 28 -2.41 -7.87 -6.31
CA ASN A 28 -3.56 -8.38 -5.57
C ASN A 28 -4.82 -8.35 -6.45
N GLY A 29 -4.73 -8.94 -7.64
CA GLY A 29 -5.87 -9.28 -8.49
C GLY A 29 -6.74 -8.11 -8.97
N ASP A 30 -7.87 -8.45 -9.59
CA ASP A 30 -8.78 -7.54 -10.34
C ASP A 30 -9.37 -6.35 -9.53
N TYR A 31 -9.07 -6.22 -8.23
CA TYR A 31 -9.75 -5.30 -7.29
C TYR A 31 -8.82 -4.27 -6.64
N LEU A 32 -7.50 -4.40 -6.79
CA LEU A 32 -6.50 -3.48 -6.26
C LEU A 32 -5.53 -3.07 -7.37
N ASP A 33 -5.56 -1.79 -7.74
CA ASP A 33 -4.54 -1.19 -8.60
C ASP A 33 -3.58 -0.36 -7.76
N SER A 34 -2.29 -0.46 -8.04
CA SER A 34 -1.26 0.25 -7.28
C SER A 34 -0.22 0.88 -8.19
N ASN A 35 0.24 2.08 -7.81
CA ASN A 35 1.30 2.77 -8.51
C ASN A 35 2.19 3.56 -7.54
N VAL A 36 3.43 3.77 -7.96
CA VAL A 36 4.37 4.67 -7.28
C VAL A 36 4.74 5.80 -8.23
N GLN A 37 4.64 7.03 -7.75
CA GLN A 37 5.11 8.22 -8.44
C GLN A 37 5.92 9.06 -7.45
N ASP A 38 7.18 9.30 -7.78
CA ASP A 38 8.15 9.97 -6.89
C ASP A 38 8.20 9.32 -5.51
N ASN A 39 7.81 10.03 -4.45
CA ASN A 39 7.76 9.56 -3.08
C ASN A 39 6.35 9.13 -2.62
N ILE A 40 5.39 9.03 -3.55
CA ILE A 40 3.99 8.74 -3.24
C ILE A 40 3.60 7.38 -3.81
N LEU A 41 3.06 6.54 -2.94
CA LEU A 41 2.45 5.26 -3.27
C LEU A 41 0.93 5.41 -3.24
N SER A 42 0.25 5.04 -4.32
CA SER A 42 -1.21 5.11 -4.45
C SER A 42 -1.80 3.72 -4.63
N PHE A 43 -2.86 3.44 -3.90
CA PHE A 43 -3.67 2.23 -3.99
C PHE A 43 -5.11 2.61 -4.33
N ASN A 44 -5.62 2.11 -5.45
CA ASN A 44 -7.01 2.23 -5.86
C ASN A 44 -7.73 0.91 -5.57
N ILE A 45 -8.74 0.94 -4.72
CA ILE A 45 -9.53 -0.22 -4.32
C ILE A 45 -10.93 -0.10 -4.92
N GLU A 46 -11.34 -1.09 -5.70
CA GLU A 46 -12.73 -1.24 -6.17
C GLU A 46 -13.37 -2.46 -5.51
N SER A 47 -14.52 -2.27 -4.86
CA SER A 47 -15.25 -3.37 -4.22
C SER A 47 -16.76 -3.17 -4.28
N ASP A 48 -17.50 -4.26 -4.45
CA ASP A 48 -18.97 -4.27 -4.37
C ASP A 48 -19.51 -4.62 -2.96
N ASN A 49 -18.59 -4.93 -2.04
CA ASN A 49 -18.89 -5.40 -0.69
C ASN A 49 -18.07 -4.62 0.37
N LEU A 50 -18.76 -4.12 1.40
CA LEU A 50 -18.14 -3.36 2.49
C LEU A 50 -17.13 -4.18 3.29
N GLY A 51 -17.43 -5.45 3.59
CA GLY A 51 -16.51 -6.35 4.29
C GLY A 51 -15.24 -6.63 3.48
N THR A 52 -15.37 -6.87 2.17
CA THR A 52 -14.21 -7.04 1.28
C THR A 52 -13.35 -5.78 1.23
N PHE A 53 -13.97 -4.60 1.14
CA PHE A 53 -13.25 -3.33 1.19
C PHE A 53 -12.48 -3.17 2.50
N LEU A 54 -13.15 -3.40 3.64
CA LEU A 54 -12.54 -3.26 4.97
C LEU A 54 -11.35 -4.21 5.13
N ASN A 55 -11.51 -5.49 4.78
CA ASN A 55 -10.42 -6.47 4.84
C ASN A 55 -9.22 -6.04 3.97
N THR A 56 -9.49 -5.56 2.74
CA THR A 56 -8.42 -5.13 1.82
C THR A 56 -7.68 -3.90 2.36
N ALA A 57 -8.41 -2.93 2.90
CA ALA A 57 -7.82 -1.74 3.50
C ALA A 57 -7.00 -2.08 4.76
N ASP A 58 -7.50 -2.95 5.62
CA ASP A 58 -6.80 -3.41 6.83
C ASP A 58 -5.51 -4.16 6.46
N ASP A 59 -5.55 -5.08 5.50
CA ASP A 59 -4.38 -5.82 5.02
C ASP A 59 -3.32 -4.89 4.43
N LEU A 60 -3.73 -3.87 3.66
CA LEU A 60 -2.82 -2.86 3.10
C LEU A 60 -2.14 -2.04 4.19
N ILE A 61 -2.91 -1.48 5.13
CA ILE A 61 -2.39 -0.65 6.21
C ILE A 61 -1.43 -1.47 7.09
N PHE A 62 -1.77 -2.72 7.40
CA PHE A 62 -0.91 -3.59 8.19
C PHE A 62 0.40 -3.91 7.47
N SER A 63 0.34 -4.17 6.17
CA SER A 63 1.53 -4.43 5.35
C SER A 63 2.45 -3.20 5.29
N GLU A 64 1.89 -2.00 5.17
CA GLU A 64 2.63 -0.74 5.21
C GLU A 64 3.35 -0.51 6.55
N ILE A 65 2.65 -0.70 7.67
CA ILE A 65 3.26 -0.60 9.00
C ILE A 65 4.41 -1.60 9.14
N THR A 66 4.18 -2.84 8.72
CA THR A 66 5.16 -3.93 8.84
C THR A 66 6.44 -3.61 8.05
N ILE A 67 6.31 -3.08 6.83
CA ILE A 67 7.50 -2.79 6.02
C ILE A 67 8.25 -1.56 6.53
N GLU A 68 7.56 -0.56 7.07
CA GLU A 68 8.21 0.57 7.74
C GLU A 68 9.01 0.11 8.97
N ASP A 69 8.47 -0.81 9.78
CA ASP A 69 9.19 -1.39 10.92
C ASP A 69 10.45 -2.15 10.47
N VAL A 70 10.38 -2.89 9.37
CA VAL A 70 11.54 -3.58 8.79
C VAL A 70 12.59 -2.59 8.28
N LEU A 71 12.17 -1.52 7.60
CA LEU A 71 13.09 -0.49 7.10
C LEU A 71 13.78 0.29 8.23
N ASN A 72 13.03 0.61 9.29
CA ASN A 72 13.56 1.31 10.46
C ASN A 72 14.57 0.43 11.22
N SER A 73 14.30 -0.86 11.37
CA SER A 73 15.23 -1.79 12.01
C SER A 73 16.48 -2.04 11.16
N ALA A 74 16.37 -2.14 9.84
CA ALA A 74 17.51 -2.30 8.93
C ALA A 74 18.39 -1.05 8.82
N SER A 75 17.85 0.15 9.04
CA SER A 75 18.60 1.43 8.98
C SER A 75 19.30 1.78 10.31
N SER A 76 19.08 0.98 11.35
CA SER A 76 19.63 1.19 12.70
C SER A 76 20.92 0.39 12.97
N GLU A 77 21.46 -0.30 11.97
CA GLU A 77 22.76 -1.00 11.98
C GLU A 77 23.81 -0.26 11.13
#